data_AF-A0A2V8SH15-F1
#
_entry.id   AF-A0A2V8SH15-F1
#
_cell.length_a   1.000
_cell.length_b   1.000
_cell.length_c   1.000
_cell.angle_alpha   90.00
_cell.angle_beta   90.00
_cell.angle_gamma   90.00
#
_symmetry.space_group_name_H-M   'P 1'
#
loop_
_entity.id
_entity.type
_entity.pdbx_description
1 polymer ?
#
loop_
_entity_poly.entity_id
_entity_poly.type
_entity_poly.pdbx_seq_one_letter_code
_entity_poly.pdbx_strand_id
1 'polypeptide(L)'
;MFRPGRQPSSGILPLGKGPEVGKVPLPNHGPHSHFSGTAVGDKSSAISGGEGHPLAGPHIRSRPDGVKKKLRITISGSHEARASLTAHTKPPRMPQTRGARPRYGEGAGMPTLIQAPIDERRTWLAAARGAVIASPAARVIGFALLTWVGAKVQVRLPFTPVPGTLQTLPVLLAGALLGARAGAASQATYLMLGLSGLPVFALPGSGPLYFLGPTGGYLVGFVAAAYVSGLACRGPAPRGLVGTFIAFLAGGATLYLCGIAWLSVQLGGDVAQAVRAGLAPFALFDLAKIVIATGLFAGWRRVALTGGAAWTNRTPR
;
A
#
# COMPACT_ATOMS: atom_id res chain seq x y z
N MET A 1 69.58 31.82 -36.34
CA MET A 1 69.80 30.66 -35.44
C MET A 1 69.57 31.15 -34.01
N PHE A 2 68.48 30.69 -33.40
CA PHE A 2 67.93 31.11 -32.11
C PHE A 2 68.82 30.70 -30.91
N ARG A 3 68.93 31.55 -29.89
CA ARG A 3 69.24 31.14 -28.50
C ARG A 3 68.47 32.01 -27.47
N PRO A 4 68.10 31.44 -26.31
CA PRO A 4 66.89 31.84 -25.58
C PRO A 4 67.19 32.69 -24.33
N GLY A 5 66.28 33.63 -24.02
CA GLY A 5 66.29 34.41 -22.78
C GLY A 5 65.47 33.73 -21.68
N ARG A 6 66.11 33.45 -20.53
CA ARG A 6 65.49 33.03 -19.27
C ARG A 6 64.98 34.25 -18.48
N GLN A 7 63.81 34.03 -17.84
CA GLN A 7 63.23 34.57 -16.60
C GLN A 7 63.62 35.95 -16.05
N PRO A 8 62.63 36.59 -15.40
CA PRO A 8 62.86 37.18 -14.08
C PRO A 8 61.91 36.62 -13.02
N SER A 9 62.50 36.34 -11.85
CA SER A 9 61.88 36.08 -10.56
C SER A 9 61.72 37.38 -9.78
N SER A 10 60.52 37.68 -9.26
CA SER A 10 60.33 38.53 -8.07
C SER A 10 58.85 38.51 -7.62
N GLY A 11 58.63 38.35 -6.32
CA GLY A 11 57.30 38.57 -5.72
C GLY A 11 56.96 37.66 -4.53
N ILE A 12 57.66 37.82 -3.41
CA ILE A 12 57.23 37.36 -2.09
C ILE A 12 56.46 38.51 -1.43
N LEU A 13 55.22 38.28 -0.97
CA LEU A 13 54.56 39.06 0.09
C LEU A 13 53.57 38.17 0.89
N PRO A 14 53.30 38.49 2.17
CA PRO A 14 53.21 37.50 3.24
C PRO A 14 51.79 37.17 3.75
N LEU A 15 51.76 36.08 4.54
CA LEU A 15 50.66 35.50 5.31
C LEU A 15 49.83 36.53 6.11
N GLY A 16 48.54 36.64 5.77
CA GLY A 16 47.51 37.31 6.55
C GLY A 16 46.91 36.38 7.61
N LYS A 17 46.95 36.81 8.87
CA LYS A 17 46.36 36.15 10.04
C LYS A 17 44.83 36.08 9.92
N GLY A 18 44.26 34.92 10.26
CA GLY A 18 42.81 34.70 10.32
C GLY A 18 42.14 35.48 11.47
N PRO A 19 40.85 35.83 11.33
CA PRO A 19 40.13 36.59 12.35
C PRO A 19 39.72 35.73 13.55
N GLU A 20 39.91 36.28 14.75
CA GLU A 20 39.50 35.76 16.05
C GLU A 20 38.00 35.44 16.13
N VAL A 21 37.70 34.26 16.66
CA VAL A 21 36.34 33.84 17.02
C VAL A 21 35.97 34.47 18.36
N GLY A 22 35.09 35.46 18.32
CA GLY A 22 34.47 36.06 19.50
C GLY A 22 33.61 35.05 20.26
N LYS A 23 33.85 34.92 21.56
CA LYS A 23 33.04 34.14 22.51
C LYS A 23 31.63 34.72 22.61
N VAL A 24 30.60 33.94 22.26
CA VAL A 24 29.19 34.26 22.52
C VAL A 24 28.78 33.60 23.85
N PRO A 25 28.27 34.35 24.84
CA PRO A 25 27.82 33.79 26.13
C PRO A 25 26.49 33.01 26.00
N LEU A 26 26.43 31.85 26.63
CA LEU A 26 25.21 31.04 26.81
C LEU A 26 24.24 31.70 27.82
N PRO A 27 22.92 31.68 27.59
CA PRO A 27 21.94 32.07 28.60
C PRO A 27 21.82 31.03 29.72
N ASN A 28 21.83 31.56 30.92
CA ASN A 28 21.87 30.92 32.23
C ASN A 28 20.57 30.19 32.58
N HIS A 29 20.67 28.96 33.11
CA HIS A 29 19.58 28.25 33.76
C HIS A 29 19.42 28.75 35.21
N GLY A 30 18.27 29.38 35.51
CA GLY A 30 17.85 29.75 36.86
C GLY A 30 16.69 28.87 37.37
N PRO A 31 16.50 28.75 38.70
CA PRO A 31 16.09 27.49 39.31
C PRO A 31 14.58 27.36 39.61
N HIS A 32 14.21 26.08 39.72
CA HIS A 32 13.12 25.47 40.47
C HIS A 32 12.35 26.38 41.45
N SER A 33 11.03 26.46 41.25
CA SER A 33 10.09 26.80 42.33
C SER A 33 9.18 25.62 42.61
N HIS A 34 9.22 25.20 43.87
CA HIS A 34 8.29 24.28 44.51
C HIS A 34 6.87 24.85 44.50
N PHE A 35 5.87 24.00 44.24
CA PHE A 35 4.52 24.24 44.74
C PHE A 35 4.03 22.97 45.45
N SER A 36 3.97 23.08 46.78
CA SER A 36 3.35 22.12 47.70
C SER A 36 1.83 22.29 47.65
N GLY A 37 1.12 21.18 47.82
CA GLY A 37 -0.34 21.13 47.77
C GLY A 37 -1.07 21.63 49.02
N THR A 38 -2.39 21.74 48.88
CA THR A 38 -3.50 21.59 49.85
C THR A 38 -4.76 21.50 48.95
N ALA A 39 -5.54 20.41 48.89
CA ALA A 39 -6.43 19.80 49.88
C ALA A 39 -7.65 20.66 50.26
N VAL A 40 -8.84 20.04 50.07
CA VAL A 40 -10.14 20.26 50.74
C VAL A 40 -11.10 21.30 50.15
N GLY A 41 -12.34 20.85 49.88
CA GLY A 41 -13.48 21.70 49.53
C GLY A 41 -14.71 20.93 49.06
N ASP A 42 -15.24 20.08 49.94
CA ASP A 42 -16.56 19.42 49.87
C ASP A 42 -17.70 20.45 49.75
N LYS A 43 -18.66 20.23 48.84
CA LYS A 43 -20.04 20.71 48.98
C LYS A 43 -21.04 19.69 48.43
N SER A 44 -21.59 18.97 49.39
CA SER A 44 -22.89 18.32 49.41
C SER A 44 -24.07 19.27 49.12
N SER A 45 -25.05 18.78 48.35
CA SER A 45 -26.52 19.04 48.39
C SER A 45 -27.13 18.31 47.17
N ALA A 46 -27.83 17.17 47.21
CA ALA A 46 -28.93 16.68 48.05
C ALA A 46 -30.13 17.65 48.10
N ILE A 47 -31.19 17.37 47.32
CA ILE A 47 -32.66 17.39 47.60
C ILE A 47 -33.30 16.66 46.38
N SER A 48 -33.77 15.40 46.48
CA SER A 48 -35.12 14.95 46.90
C SER A 48 -36.24 15.49 46.00
N GLY A 49 -37.22 14.75 45.50
CA GLY A 49 -37.66 13.38 45.71
C GLY A 49 -39.11 13.25 45.19
N GLY A 50 -39.54 12.01 44.93
CA GLY A 50 -40.94 11.56 44.97
C GLY A 50 -41.86 11.99 43.81
N GLU A 51 -42.89 11.26 43.38
CA GLU A 51 -43.55 10.01 43.77
C GLU A 51 -44.34 9.55 42.50
N GLY A 52 -44.54 8.27 42.21
CA GLY A 52 -45.71 7.51 42.67
C GLY A 52 -46.60 7.11 41.47
N HIS A 53 -46.54 5.85 41.00
CA HIS A 53 -47.54 4.78 41.22
C HIS A 53 -48.46 4.54 39.96
N PRO A 54 -49.18 3.39 39.83
CA PRO A 54 -49.01 2.44 38.70
C PRO A 54 -50.36 1.89 38.15
N LEU A 55 -50.31 0.68 37.54
CA LEU A 55 -51.41 -0.24 37.14
C LEU A 55 -52.02 0.09 35.76
N ALA A 56 -52.34 -0.83 34.85
CA ALA A 56 -52.63 -2.27 34.90
C ALA A 56 -52.39 -2.93 33.52
N GLY A 57 -52.09 -4.23 33.49
CA GLY A 57 -52.23 -5.08 32.28
C GLY A 57 -53.68 -5.58 32.10
N PRO A 58 -53.95 -6.75 31.49
CA PRO A 58 -53.20 -7.51 30.50
C PRO A 58 -54.10 -7.92 29.29
N HIS A 59 -53.54 -8.43 28.18
CA HIS A 59 -54.28 -9.39 27.34
C HIS A 59 -53.38 -10.45 26.69
N ILE A 60 -53.80 -11.69 26.89
CA ILE A 60 -53.22 -12.98 26.50
C ILE A 60 -53.88 -13.47 25.21
N ARG A 61 -53.10 -14.07 24.28
CA ARG A 61 -53.34 -15.35 23.55
C ARG A 61 -52.22 -15.57 22.51
N SER A 62 -51.30 -16.53 22.71
CA SER A 62 -51.36 -17.98 22.42
C SER A 62 -51.34 -18.32 20.91
N ARG A 63 -50.16 -18.69 20.34
CA ARG A 63 -49.67 -20.07 20.01
C ARG A 63 -50.01 -20.49 18.56
N PRO A 64 -49.38 -21.53 17.98
CA PRO A 64 -47.95 -21.88 17.84
C PRO A 64 -47.61 -22.10 16.34
N ASP A 65 -46.35 -22.22 15.93
CA ASP A 65 -45.74 -23.46 15.36
C ASP A 65 -44.33 -23.01 14.87
N GLY A 66 -43.21 -23.69 15.07
CA GLY A 66 -42.98 -25.12 15.05
C GLY A 66 -41.80 -25.42 14.11
N VAL A 67 -40.58 -24.92 14.38
CA VAL A 67 -39.35 -25.40 13.70
C VAL A 67 -38.19 -25.46 14.68
N LYS A 68 -37.97 -26.62 15.29
CA LYS A 68 -36.75 -26.94 16.03
C LYS A 68 -35.63 -27.25 15.03
N LYS A 69 -34.72 -26.31 14.77
CA LYS A 69 -33.43 -26.61 14.12
C LYS A 69 -32.39 -26.96 15.17
N LYS A 70 -32.07 -28.26 15.20
CA LYS A 70 -31.13 -28.94 16.08
C LYS A 70 -29.70 -28.43 15.81
N LEU A 71 -29.18 -27.61 16.72
CA LEU A 71 -27.79 -27.19 16.76
C LEU A 71 -26.95 -28.38 17.25
N ARG A 72 -26.18 -29.01 16.35
CA ARG A 72 -25.24 -30.08 16.70
C ARG A 72 -23.88 -29.44 16.96
N ILE A 73 -23.58 -29.23 18.24
CA ILE A 73 -22.23 -28.92 18.73
C ILE A 73 -21.52 -30.26 18.88
N THR A 74 -20.47 -30.49 18.08
CA THR A 74 -19.56 -31.62 18.28
C THR A 74 -18.25 -31.05 18.80
N ILE A 75 -18.02 -31.19 20.10
CA ILE A 75 -16.70 -31.18 20.71
C ILE A 75 -16.53 -32.59 21.29
N SER A 76 -15.56 -33.34 20.78
CA SER A 76 -15.09 -34.57 21.42
C SER A 76 -13.57 -34.56 21.40
N GLY A 77 -13.00 -34.51 22.59
CA GLY A 77 -11.57 -34.63 22.81
C GLY A 77 -11.07 -36.06 22.66
N SER A 78 -9.78 -36.13 22.33
CA SER A 78 -8.73 -36.86 23.04
C SER A 78 -8.81 -38.37 23.28
N HIS A 79 -7.69 -39.00 22.89
CA HIS A 79 -7.07 -40.22 23.43
C HIS A 79 -7.63 -41.58 23.02
N GLU A 80 -6.86 -42.23 22.14
CA GLU A 80 -6.38 -43.63 22.18
C GLU A 80 -5.61 -43.86 20.87
N ALA A 81 -4.62 -44.71 20.70
CA ALA A 81 -3.65 -45.37 21.54
C ALA A 81 -2.63 -45.95 20.53
N ARG A 82 -1.35 -45.98 20.90
CA ARG A 82 -0.29 -46.59 20.10
C ARG A 82 -0.56 -48.10 19.94
N ALA A 83 -0.48 -48.60 18.71
CA ALA A 83 -0.04 -49.96 18.45
C ALA A 83 0.68 -50.03 17.09
N SER A 84 1.98 -50.28 17.19
CA SER A 84 2.91 -50.69 16.17
C SER A 84 2.41 -51.84 15.30
N LEU A 85 2.54 -51.73 13.97
CA LEU A 85 2.83 -52.89 13.13
C LEU A 85 3.68 -52.46 11.92
N THR A 86 4.94 -52.85 11.98
CA THR A 86 5.93 -52.83 10.91
C THR A 86 5.47 -53.71 9.74
N ALA A 87 5.18 -53.11 8.59
CA ALA A 87 5.08 -53.82 7.32
C ALA A 87 6.22 -53.33 6.39
N HIS A 88 7.30 -54.09 6.39
CA HIS A 88 8.39 -54.01 5.43
C HIS A 88 7.87 -54.37 4.03
N THR A 89 7.50 -53.39 3.22
CA THR A 89 7.29 -53.61 1.78
C THR A 89 8.64 -53.57 1.08
N LYS A 90 9.16 -54.77 0.80
CA LYS A 90 10.34 -55.02 -0.04
C LYS A 90 10.15 -54.35 -1.41
N PRO A 91 11.08 -53.50 -1.89
CA PRO A 91 10.96 -52.94 -3.23
C PRO A 91 11.11 -54.04 -4.29
N PRO A 92 10.42 -53.94 -5.44
CA PRO A 92 10.50 -54.93 -6.51
C PRO A 92 11.94 -55.03 -7.06
N ARG A 93 12.42 -56.26 -7.25
CA ARG A 93 13.72 -56.53 -7.87
C ARG A 93 13.71 -56.04 -9.32
N MET A 94 14.51 -55.02 -9.61
CA MET A 94 14.86 -54.63 -10.98
C MET A 94 15.53 -55.80 -11.73
N PRO A 95 15.17 -56.08 -12.98
CA PRO A 95 15.92 -56.99 -13.83
C PRO A 95 17.34 -56.43 -14.02
N GLN A 96 18.36 -57.19 -13.63
CA GLN A 96 19.75 -56.87 -13.97
C GLN A 96 19.94 -57.13 -15.46
N THR A 97 19.79 -56.10 -16.29
CA THR A 97 20.27 -56.13 -17.67
C THR A 97 21.80 -56.16 -17.64
N ARG A 98 22.34 -57.35 -17.88
CA ARG A 98 23.77 -57.59 -18.13
C ARG A 98 24.24 -56.69 -19.27
N GLY A 99 25.18 -55.80 -18.95
CA GLY A 99 26.30 -55.43 -19.81
C GLY A 99 25.97 -54.87 -21.20
N ALA A 100 25.66 -53.59 -21.27
CA ALA A 100 26.13 -52.74 -22.36
C ALA A 100 26.72 -51.48 -21.73
N ARG A 101 28.04 -51.48 -21.49
CA ARG A 101 28.75 -50.22 -21.21
C ARG A 101 28.61 -49.38 -22.49
N PRO A 102 28.07 -48.15 -22.44
CA PRO A 102 28.12 -47.27 -23.60
C PRO A 102 29.60 -47.06 -23.92
N ARG A 103 30.02 -47.55 -25.08
CA ARG A 103 31.34 -47.30 -25.64
C ARG A 103 31.38 -45.80 -25.92
N TYR A 104 31.97 -45.02 -25.01
CA TYR A 104 32.29 -43.62 -25.29
C TYR A 104 33.31 -43.66 -26.41
N GLY A 105 32.84 -43.43 -27.64
CA GLY A 105 33.68 -43.26 -28.80
C GLY A 105 34.56 -42.04 -28.56
N GLU A 106 35.85 -42.30 -28.39
CA GLU A 106 36.93 -41.33 -28.46
C GLU A 106 36.85 -40.62 -29.82
N GLY A 107 36.18 -39.47 -29.85
CA GLY A 107 35.88 -38.73 -31.08
C GLY A 107 34.54 -37.99 -31.11
N ALA A 108 33.59 -38.31 -30.22
CA ALA A 108 32.38 -37.50 -30.06
C ALA A 108 32.67 -36.33 -29.12
N GLY A 109 32.80 -35.13 -29.68
CA GLY A 109 33.02 -33.89 -28.93
C GLY A 109 32.10 -33.77 -27.72
N MET A 110 32.63 -33.15 -26.66
CA MET A 110 31.91 -32.79 -25.43
C MET A 110 30.42 -32.54 -25.71
N PRO A 111 29.47 -33.25 -25.06
CA PRO A 111 28.06 -32.98 -25.28
C PRO A 111 27.82 -31.52 -24.93
N THR A 112 27.48 -30.76 -25.97
CA THR A 112 27.21 -29.33 -25.91
C THR A 112 25.94 -29.07 -25.07
N LEU A 113 26.03 -29.23 -23.75
CA LEU A 113 25.01 -28.80 -22.80
C LEU A 113 24.88 -27.26 -22.75
N ILE A 114 25.69 -26.53 -23.54
CA ILE A 114 25.75 -25.06 -23.58
C ILE A 114 24.85 -24.47 -24.69
N GLN A 115 24.36 -25.26 -25.65
CA GLN A 115 23.62 -24.74 -26.81
C GLN A 115 22.19 -25.30 -26.91
N ALA A 116 21.33 -24.99 -25.93
CA ALA A 116 19.89 -24.93 -26.26
C ALA A 116 19.74 -23.88 -27.40
N PRO A 117 19.14 -24.23 -28.55
CA PRO A 117 18.98 -23.30 -29.66
C PRO A 117 18.26 -22.04 -29.19
N ILE A 118 18.68 -20.88 -29.69
CA ILE A 118 18.22 -19.55 -29.23
C ILE A 118 16.67 -19.46 -29.19
N ASP A 119 15.99 -20.19 -30.06
CA ASP A 119 14.53 -20.19 -30.19
C ASP A 119 13.81 -20.88 -29.02
N GLU A 120 14.38 -21.94 -28.44
CA GLU A 120 13.85 -22.56 -27.22
C GLU A 120 14.02 -21.64 -26.01
N ARG A 121 15.16 -20.93 -25.92
CA ARG A 121 15.35 -19.91 -24.88
C ARG A 121 14.34 -18.78 -25.04
N ARG A 122 14.07 -18.31 -26.25
CA ARG A 122 13.10 -17.22 -26.52
C ARG A 122 11.67 -17.61 -26.17
N THR A 123 11.26 -18.83 -26.50
CA THR A 123 9.92 -19.35 -26.17
C THR A 123 9.74 -19.58 -24.68
N TRP A 124 10.74 -20.14 -23.99
CA TRP A 124 10.70 -20.32 -22.54
C TRP A 124 10.72 -18.98 -21.79
N LEU A 125 11.51 -18.01 -22.26
CA LEU A 125 11.51 -16.64 -21.71
C LEU A 125 10.19 -15.92 -21.97
N ALA A 126 9.57 -16.10 -23.13
CA ALA A 126 8.25 -15.52 -23.44
C ALA A 126 7.16 -16.13 -22.55
N ALA A 127 7.17 -17.46 -22.37
CA ALA A 127 6.25 -18.17 -21.48
C ALA A 127 6.46 -17.77 -20.01
N ALA A 128 7.70 -17.71 -19.53
CA ALA A 128 8.04 -17.27 -18.19
C ALA A 128 7.65 -15.80 -17.95
N ARG A 129 7.89 -14.91 -18.93
CA ARG A 129 7.42 -13.51 -18.89
C ARG A 129 5.90 -13.41 -18.79
N GLY A 130 5.18 -14.18 -19.60
CA GLY A 130 3.72 -14.26 -19.54
C GLY A 130 3.22 -14.75 -18.18
N ALA A 131 3.84 -15.78 -17.62
CA ALA A 131 3.49 -16.34 -16.32
C ALA A 131 3.75 -15.35 -15.17
N VAL A 132 4.88 -14.63 -15.19
CA VAL A 132 5.21 -13.61 -14.18
C VAL A 132 4.21 -12.45 -14.24
N ILE A 133 3.90 -11.92 -15.42
CA ILE A 133 2.94 -10.82 -15.61
C ILE A 133 1.52 -11.26 -15.21
N ALA A 134 1.15 -12.52 -15.46
CA ALA A 134 -0.13 -13.09 -15.04
C ALA A 134 -0.24 -13.28 -13.51
N SER A 135 0.90 -13.39 -12.81
CA SER A 135 0.89 -13.67 -11.38
C SER A 135 0.16 -12.57 -10.59
N PRO A 136 -0.70 -12.92 -9.62
CA PRO A 136 -1.37 -11.93 -8.77
C PRO A 136 -0.38 -11.04 -8.03
N ALA A 137 0.73 -11.61 -7.54
CA ALA A 137 1.76 -10.89 -6.80
C ALA A 137 2.49 -9.85 -7.67
N ALA A 138 2.87 -10.19 -8.91
CA ALA A 138 3.54 -9.23 -9.78
C ALA A 138 2.64 -8.04 -10.14
N ARG A 139 1.33 -8.25 -10.31
CA ARG A 139 0.38 -7.15 -10.53
C ARG A 139 0.29 -6.23 -9.32
N VAL A 140 0.19 -6.80 -8.13
CA VAL A 140 0.18 -6.05 -6.85
C VAL A 140 1.46 -5.20 -6.70
N ILE A 141 2.63 -5.81 -6.94
CA ILE A 141 3.92 -5.12 -6.87
C ILE A 141 4.02 -4.05 -7.97
N GLY A 142 3.60 -4.37 -9.20
CA GLY A 142 3.64 -3.45 -10.34
C GLY A 142 2.86 -2.16 -10.09
N PHE A 143 1.65 -2.25 -9.52
CA PHE A 143 0.88 -1.05 -9.16
C PHE A 143 1.46 -0.30 -7.96
N ALA A 144 2.11 -0.97 -7.01
CA ALA A 144 2.82 -0.32 -5.92
C ALA A 144 4.01 0.51 -6.47
N LEU A 145 4.77 -0.06 -7.40
CA LEU A 145 5.86 0.63 -8.09
C LEU A 145 5.36 1.78 -8.97
N LEU A 146 4.22 1.59 -9.67
CA LEU A 146 3.61 2.67 -10.44
C LEU A 146 3.16 3.83 -9.54
N THR A 147 2.67 3.52 -8.34
CA THR A 147 2.33 4.52 -7.32
C THR A 147 3.59 5.25 -6.84
N TRP A 148 4.70 4.54 -6.65
CA TRP A 148 6.00 5.17 -6.35
C TRP A 148 6.47 6.10 -7.48
N VAL A 149 6.41 5.69 -8.74
CA VAL A 149 6.74 6.55 -9.88
C VAL A 149 5.84 7.79 -9.90
N GLY A 150 4.54 7.61 -9.67
CA GLY A 150 3.59 8.72 -9.54
C GLY A 150 3.91 9.68 -8.38
N ALA A 151 4.61 9.22 -7.34
CA ALA A 151 5.06 10.05 -6.22
C ALA A 151 6.21 10.97 -6.62
N LYS A 152 7.02 10.55 -7.59
CA LYS A 152 8.15 11.35 -8.09
C LYS A 152 7.71 12.39 -9.12
N VAL A 153 6.59 12.16 -9.79
CA VAL A 153 5.91 13.16 -10.62
C VAL A 153 5.02 14.03 -9.73
N GLN A 154 5.59 15.10 -9.19
CA GLN A 154 4.90 16.00 -8.25
C GLN A 154 5.19 17.48 -8.53
N VAL A 155 4.23 18.33 -8.18
CA VAL A 155 4.35 19.78 -8.16
C VAL A 155 4.15 20.24 -6.71
N ARG A 156 5.12 20.97 -6.18
CA ARG A 156 5.04 21.56 -4.83
C ARG A 156 4.58 23.00 -4.94
N LEU A 157 3.46 23.30 -4.31
CA LEU A 157 2.97 24.66 -4.19
C LEU A 157 3.52 25.27 -2.90
N PRO A 158 4.09 26.49 -2.92
CA PRO A 158 4.78 27.06 -1.76
C PRO A 158 3.84 27.39 -0.58
N PHE A 159 2.53 27.47 -0.83
CA PHE A 159 1.51 27.82 0.16
C PHE A 159 0.75 26.62 0.73
N THR A 160 1.12 25.38 0.35
CA THR A 160 0.46 24.16 0.84
C THR A 160 1.48 23.17 1.41
N PRO A 161 1.18 22.48 2.53
CA PRO A 161 2.06 21.47 3.09
C PRO A 161 2.01 20.12 2.33
N VAL A 162 1.04 19.93 1.45
CA VAL A 162 0.81 18.70 0.67
C VAL A 162 1.23 18.95 -0.78
N PRO A 163 2.01 18.06 -1.43
CA PRO A 163 2.34 18.19 -2.83
C PRO A 163 1.20 17.68 -3.73
N GLY A 164 1.02 18.28 -4.91
CA GLY A 164 0.17 17.72 -5.95
C GLY A 164 0.93 16.64 -6.72
N THR A 165 0.53 15.37 -6.60
CA THR A 165 1.27 14.23 -7.18
C THR A 165 0.45 13.45 -8.20
N LEU A 166 1.10 12.61 -9.01
CA LEU A 166 0.39 11.70 -9.94
C LEU A 166 -0.02 10.38 -9.26
N GLN A 167 0.21 10.20 -7.96
CA GLN A 167 -0.01 8.93 -7.22
C GLN A 167 -1.47 8.47 -7.20
N THR A 168 -2.41 9.41 -7.17
CA THR A 168 -3.84 9.10 -7.05
C THR A 168 -4.38 8.35 -8.28
N LEU A 169 -3.77 8.56 -9.46
CA LEU A 169 -4.13 7.87 -10.69
C LEU A 169 -3.88 6.35 -10.63
N PRO A 170 -2.66 5.85 -10.34
CA PRO A 170 -2.42 4.41 -10.20
C PRO A 170 -3.13 3.81 -8.99
N VAL A 171 -3.41 4.57 -7.93
CA VAL A 171 -4.22 4.10 -6.79
C VAL A 171 -5.64 3.71 -7.25
N LEU A 172 -6.31 4.60 -7.98
CA LEU A 172 -7.66 4.35 -8.48
C LEU A 172 -7.67 3.20 -9.50
N LEU A 173 -6.70 3.18 -10.41
CA LEU A 173 -6.55 2.11 -11.39
C LEU A 173 -6.22 0.75 -10.74
N ALA A 174 -5.41 0.71 -9.68
CA ALA A 174 -5.11 -0.52 -8.97
C ALA A 174 -6.40 -1.17 -8.45
N GLY A 175 -7.28 -0.37 -7.84
CA GLY A 175 -8.60 -0.81 -7.42
C GLY A 175 -9.43 -1.40 -8.56
N ALA A 176 -9.58 -0.65 -9.65
CA ALA A 176 -10.44 -1.06 -10.76
C ALA A 176 -9.90 -2.26 -11.56
N LEU A 177 -8.59 -2.35 -11.76
CA LEU A 177 -7.95 -3.38 -12.59
C LEU A 177 -7.63 -4.67 -11.82
N LEU A 178 -7.23 -4.57 -10.54
CA LEU A 178 -6.92 -5.74 -9.72
C LEU A 178 -8.13 -6.21 -8.89
N GLY A 179 -9.16 -5.36 -8.78
CA GLY A 179 -10.28 -5.55 -7.86
C GLY A 179 -9.98 -5.03 -6.46
N ALA A 180 -11.02 -4.86 -5.63
CA ALA A 180 -10.89 -4.15 -4.35
C ALA A 180 -9.81 -4.70 -3.41
N ARG A 181 -9.77 -6.03 -3.21
CA ARG A 181 -8.83 -6.67 -2.26
C ARG A 181 -7.38 -6.56 -2.75
N ALA A 182 -7.12 -6.91 -4.01
CA ALA A 182 -5.77 -6.87 -4.56
C ALA A 182 -5.28 -5.44 -4.84
N GLY A 183 -6.18 -4.52 -5.21
CA GLY A 183 -5.89 -3.09 -5.31
C GLY A 183 -5.51 -2.50 -3.94
N ALA A 184 -6.29 -2.79 -2.89
CA ALA A 184 -5.96 -2.39 -1.52
C ALA A 184 -4.64 -3.01 -1.05
N ALA A 185 -4.40 -4.30 -1.34
CA ALA A 185 -3.13 -4.96 -1.04
C ALA A 185 -1.95 -4.30 -1.76
N SER A 186 -2.13 -3.83 -3.00
CA SER A 186 -1.10 -3.08 -3.73
C SER A 186 -0.72 -1.78 -3.04
N GLN A 187 -1.72 -1.01 -2.62
CA GLN A 187 -1.46 0.24 -1.90
C GLN A 187 -0.90 -0.01 -0.49
N ALA A 188 -1.35 -1.07 0.18
CA ALA A 188 -0.75 -1.50 1.44
C ALA A 188 0.73 -1.86 1.26
N THR A 189 1.10 -2.58 0.20
CA THR A 189 2.50 -2.87 -0.15
C THR A 189 3.30 -1.59 -0.37
N TYR A 190 2.75 -0.60 -1.10
CA TYR A 190 3.40 0.71 -1.27
C TYR A 190 3.67 1.40 0.07
N LEU A 191 2.70 1.39 0.99
CA LEU A 191 2.86 1.93 2.34
C LEU A 191 3.90 1.15 3.16
N MET A 192 3.89 -0.18 3.09
CA MET A 192 4.86 -1.03 3.80
C MET A 192 6.30 -0.78 3.33
N LEU A 193 6.51 -0.55 2.03
CA LEU A 193 7.83 -0.16 1.51
C LEU A 193 8.32 1.14 2.17
N GLY A 194 7.45 2.16 2.25
CA GLY A 194 7.81 3.40 2.93
C GLY A 194 8.01 3.23 4.43
N LEU A 195 7.20 2.41 5.11
CA LEU A 195 7.36 2.09 6.53
C LEU A 195 8.67 1.36 6.83
N SER A 196 9.15 0.51 5.91
CA SER A 196 10.45 -0.16 6.03
C SER A 196 11.65 0.78 5.84
N GLY A 197 11.42 2.07 5.62
CA GLY A 197 12.47 3.10 5.54
C GLY A 197 12.86 3.48 4.12
N LEU A 198 12.25 2.91 3.08
CA LEU A 198 12.55 3.30 1.70
C LEU A 198 11.95 4.69 1.39
N PRO A 199 12.67 5.57 0.66
CA PRO A 199 12.21 6.91 0.29
C PRO A 199 11.23 6.88 -0.90
N VAL A 200 10.15 6.10 -0.78
CA VAL A 200 9.14 5.92 -1.84
C VAL A 200 8.06 6.99 -1.85
N PHE A 201 7.98 7.80 -0.80
CA PHE A 201 6.99 8.86 -0.70
C PHE A 201 7.39 10.11 -1.50
N ALA A 202 6.44 11.04 -1.59
CA ALA A 202 6.55 12.25 -2.38
C ALA A 202 7.43 13.31 -1.71
N LEU A 203 7.24 13.52 -0.40
CA LEU A 203 8.09 14.40 0.40
C LEU A 203 9.37 13.67 0.84
N PRO A 204 10.44 14.40 1.21
CA PRO A 204 11.63 13.79 1.79
C PRO A 204 11.29 13.04 3.07
N GLY A 205 12.01 11.95 3.32
CA GLY A 205 11.81 11.09 4.50
C GLY A 205 11.18 9.74 4.18
N SER A 206 11.04 8.92 5.22
CA SER A 206 10.49 7.56 5.18
C SER A 206 10.22 7.07 6.61
N GLY A 207 9.74 5.84 6.74
CA GLY A 207 9.49 5.19 8.02
C GLY A 207 8.19 5.63 8.70
N PRO A 208 7.93 5.16 9.93
CA PRO A 208 6.70 5.43 10.66
C PRO A 208 6.44 6.93 10.91
N LEU A 209 7.49 7.70 11.19
CA LEU A 209 7.37 9.14 11.47
C LEU A 209 6.85 9.93 10.26
N TYR A 210 7.06 9.44 9.04
CA TYR A 210 6.52 10.09 7.84
C TYR A 210 4.98 10.20 7.89
N PHE A 211 4.32 9.19 8.47
CA PHE A 211 2.85 9.17 8.58
C PHE A 211 2.31 10.18 9.58
N LEU A 212 3.16 10.70 10.47
CA LEU A 212 2.78 11.78 11.39
C LEU A 212 2.74 13.15 10.71
N GLY A 213 3.28 13.26 9.48
CA GLY A 213 3.29 14.51 8.72
C GLY A 213 1.96 14.84 8.01
N PRO A 214 1.91 15.96 7.27
CA PRO A 214 0.69 16.49 6.62
C PRO A 214 0.04 15.53 5.61
N THR A 215 0.82 14.61 5.04
CA THR A 215 0.37 13.68 3.99
C THR A 215 -0.06 12.31 4.51
N GLY A 216 0.11 12.02 5.81
CA GLY A 216 -0.12 10.69 6.39
C GLY A 216 -1.52 10.12 6.13
N GLY A 217 -2.56 10.92 6.37
CA GLY A 217 -3.94 10.51 6.11
C GLY A 217 -4.26 10.25 4.65
N TYR A 218 -3.59 10.94 3.72
CA TYR A 218 -3.75 10.69 2.29
C TYR A 218 -3.15 9.33 1.91
N LEU A 219 -1.98 8.99 2.46
CA LEU A 219 -1.35 7.69 2.25
C LEU A 219 -2.23 6.54 2.76
N VAL A 220 -2.77 6.64 3.97
CA VAL A 220 -3.72 5.65 4.49
C VAL A 220 -4.98 5.61 3.62
N GLY A 221 -5.44 6.78 3.18
CA GLY A 221 -6.53 6.94 2.23
C GLY A 221 -6.32 6.23 0.89
N PHE A 222 -5.08 5.99 0.45
CA PHE A 222 -4.82 5.24 -0.80
C PHE A 222 -5.35 3.82 -0.75
N VAL A 223 -5.22 3.15 0.39
CA VAL A 223 -5.72 1.78 0.59
C VAL A 223 -7.24 1.76 0.49
N ALA A 224 -7.90 2.68 1.18
CA ALA A 224 -9.35 2.82 1.16
C ALA A 224 -9.87 3.21 -0.24
N ALA A 225 -9.21 4.15 -0.91
CA ALA A 225 -9.56 4.60 -2.26
C ALA A 225 -9.45 3.48 -3.29
N ALA A 226 -8.38 2.67 -3.24
CA ALA A 226 -8.23 1.51 -4.11
C ALA A 226 -9.30 0.45 -3.82
N TYR A 227 -9.64 0.22 -2.54
CA TYR A 227 -10.71 -0.70 -2.18
C TYR A 227 -12.07 -0.22 -2.70
N VAL A 228 -12.43 1.04 -2.46
CA VAL A 228 -13.70 1.65 -2.90
C VAL A 228 -13.79 1.68 -4.41
N SER A 229 -12.75 2.15 -5.11
CA SER A 229 -12.67 2.12 -6.58
C SER A 229 -12.89 0.70 -7.12
N GLY A 230 -12.19 -0.28 -6.54
CA GLY A 230 -12.32 -1.67 -6.94
C GLY A 230 -13.65 -2.33 -6.59
N LEU A 231 -14.38 -1.82 -5.60
CA LEU A 231 -15.76 -2.25 -5.29
C LEU A 231 -16.76 -1.59 -6.25
N ALA A 232 -16.64 -0.28 -6.43
CA ALA A 232 -17.48 0.53 -7.30
C ALA A 232 -17.33 0.15 -8.78
N CYS A 233 -16.19 -0.43 -9.18
CA CYS A 233 -15.99 -0.95 -10.53
C CYS A 233 -16.45 -2.42 -10.71
N ARG A 234 -16.90 -3.14 -9.67
CA ARG A 234 -17.36 -4.54 -9.83
C ARG A 234 -18.72 -4.64 -10.50
N GLY A 235 -18.85 -5.54 -11.46
CA GLY A 235 -20.14 -5.92 -12.03
C GLY A 235 -19.98 -6.63 -13.38
N PRO A 236 -20.94 -7.50 -13.76
CA PRO A 236 -20.91 -8.21 -15.03
C PRO A 236 -21.19 -7.29 -16.24
N ALA A 237 -21.86 -6.16 -16.01
CA ALA A 237 -22.20 -5.22 -17.07
C ALA A 237 -21.06 -4.21 -17.35
N PRO A 238 -20.90 -3.77 -18.61
CA PRO A 238 -20.09 -2.62 -18.93
C PRO A 238 -20.66 -1.36 -18.25
N ARG A 239 -20.08 -0.97 -17.10
CA ARG A 239 -20.16 0.43 -16.70
C ARG A 239 -19.67 1.29 -17.86
N GLY A 240 -20.55 2.15 -18.39
CA GLY A 240 -20.16 3.16 -19.36
C GLY A 240 -19.12 4.13 -18.78
N LEU A 241 -18.65 5.05 -19.62
CA LEU A 241 -17.66 6.07 -19.19
C LEU A 241 -18.11 6.82 -17.94
N VAL A 242 -19.38 7.23 -17.90
CA VAL A 242 -19.98 7.94 -16.75
C VAL A 242 -19.95 7.09 -15.47
N GLY A 243 -20.33 5.81 -15.55
CA GLY A 243 -20.32 4.93 -14.38
C GLY A 243 -18.91 4.66 -13.83
N THR A 244 -17.92 4.58 -14.71
CA THR A 244 -16.51 4.46 -14.34
C THR A 244 -15.99 5.75 -13.71
N PHE A 245 -16.34 6.90 -14.29
CA PHE A 245 -16.00 8.21 -13.77
C PHE A 245 -16.54 8.43 -12.34
N ILE A 246 -17.82 8.08 -12.12
CA ILE A 246 -18.44 8.15 -10.78
C ILE A 246 -17.75 7.20 -9.79
N ALA A 247 -17.38 5.99 -10.23
CA ALA A 247 -16.65 5.05 -9.37
C ALA A 247 -15.27 5.60 -8.94
N PHE A 248 -14.55 6.26 -9.86
CA PHE A 248 -13.28 6.92 -9.55
C PHE A 248 -13.45 8.19 -8.72
N LEU A 249 -14.52 8.95 -8.92
CA LEU A 249 -14.88 10.05 -8.01
C LEU A 249 -15.13 9.54 -6.59
N ALA A 250 -15.84 8.42 -6.41
CA ALA A 250 -16.06 7.83 -5.08
C ALA A 250 -14.75 7.38 -4.42
N GLY A 251 -13.84 6.76 -5.18
CA GLY A 251 -12.50 6.42 -4.71
C GLY A 251 -11.69 7.67 -4.31
N GLY A 252 -11.69 8.70 -5.15
CA GLY A 252 -11.00 9.96 -4.89
C GLY A 252 -11.59 10.72 -3.69
N ALA A 253 -12.91 10.73 -3.54
CA ALA A 253 -13.58 11.32 -2.38
C ALA A 253 -13.19 10.60 -1.09
N THR A 254 -13.13 9.26 -1.10
CA THR A 254 -12.67 8.46 0.05
C THR A 254 -11.24 8.83 0.45
N LEU A 255 -10.35 8.99 -0.54
CA LEU A 255 -8.97 9.44 -0.32
C LEU A 255 -8.93 10.80 0.37
N TYR A 256 -9.67 11.77 -0.17
CA TYR A 256 -9.73 13.12 0.38
C TYR A 256 -10.35 13.18 1.77
N LEU A 257 -11.37 12.36 2.06
CA LEU A 257 -11.95 12.27 3.39
C LEU A 257 -10.90 11.85 4.43
N CYS A 258 -10.10 10.82 4.14
CA CYS A 258 -9.01 10.40 5.02
C CYS A 258 -7.92 11.47 5.14
N GLY A 259 -7.52 12.07 4.02
CA GLY A 259 -6.48 13.10 3.98
C GLY A 259 -6.85 14.37 4.74
N ILE A 260 -8.05 14.91 4.49
CA ILE A 260 -8.55 16.13 5.12
C ILE A 260 -8.84 15.91 6.60
N ALA A 261 -9.39 14.75 7.00
CA ALA A 261 -9.60 14.45 8.41
C ALA A 261 -8.27 14.49 9.19
N TRP A 262 -7.22 13.86 8.66
CA TRP A 262 -5.89 13.87 9.26
C TRP A 262 -5.22 15.25 9.25
N LEU A 263 -5.32 15.97 8.14
CA LEU A 263 -4.72 17.29 8.00
C LEU A 263 -5.41 18.32 8.91
N SER A 264 -6.72 18.20 9.08
CA SER A 264 -7.50 19.03 10.02
C SER A 264 -7.01 18.86 11.46
N VAL A 265 -6.75 17.63 11.92
CA VAL A 265 -6.18 17.37 13.25
C VAL A 265 -4.82 18.06 13.42
N GLN A 266 -3.96 18.03 12.40
CA GLN A 266 -2.65 18.69 12.46
C GLN A 266 -2.73 20.22 12.45
N LEU A 267 -3.80 20.77 11.88
CA LEU A 267 -4.07 22.22 11.84
C LEU A 267 -4.96 22.67 13.01
N GLY A 268 -4.95 21.94 14.13
CA GLY A 268 -5.70 22.33 15.33
C GLY A 268 -7.22 22.18 15.21
N GLY A 269 -7.70 21.34 14.30
CA GLY A 269 -9.13 21.09 14.06
C GLY A 269 -9.77 21.99 13.00
N ASP A 270 -9.01 22.86 12.31
CA ASP A 270 -9.56 23.73 11.26
C ASP A 270 -9.76 22.95 9.95
N VAL A 271 -10.98 22.45 9.75
CA VAL A 271 -11.39 21.73 8.53
C VAL A 271 -11.34 22.64 7.30
N ALA A 272 -11.71 23.92 7.43
CA ALA A 272 -11.76 24.83 6.30
C ALA A 272 -10.34 25.14 5.79
N GLN A 273 -9.38 25.32 6.70
CA GLN A 273 -7.97 25.46 6.36
C GLN A 273 -7.41 24.17 5.75
N ALA A 274 -7.77 23.00 6.29
CA ALA A 274 -7.37 21.72 5.71
C ALA A 274 -7.86 21.56 4.27
N VAL A 275 -9.11 21.95 3.96
CA VAL A 275 -9.65 21.92 2.58
C VAL A 275 -8.91 22.90 1.68
N ARG A 276 -8.68 24.15 2.13
CA ARG A 276 -7.95 25.17 1.36
C ARG A 276 -6.50 24.77 1.07
N ALA A 277 -5.84 24.08 2.00
CA ALA A 277 -4.43 23.70 1.88
C ALA A 277 -4.24 22.33 1.22
N GLY A 278 -5.21 21.42 1.35
CA GLY A 278 -5.04 20.00 1.05
C GLY A 278 -5.95 19.43 -0.03
N LEU A 279 -6.96 20.17 -0.51
CA LEU A 279 -7.87 19.70 -1.58
C LEU A 279 -8.07 20.77 -2.66
N ALA A 280 -8.50 21.97 -2.28
CA ALA A 280 -8.88 23.03 -3.21
C ALA A 280 -7.85 23.30 -4.32
N PRO A 281 -6.54 23.43 -4.05
CA PRO A 281 -5.56 23.73 -5.10
C PRO A 281 -5.31 22.56 -6.07
N PHE A 282 -5.67 21.33 -5.68
CA PHE A 282 -5.42 20.13 -6.46
C PHE A 282 -6.68 19.59 -7.16
N ALA A 283 -7.87 20.09 -6.82
CA ALA A 283 -9.14 19.58 -7.30
C ALA A 283 -9.23 19.48 -8.84
N LEU A 284 -8.82 20.52 -9.56
CA LEU A 284 -8.83 20.52 -11.03
C LEU A 284 -7.87 19.49 -11.61
N PHE A 285 -6.66 19.40 -11.04
CA PHE A 285 -5.65 18.44 -11.46
C PHE A 285 -6.08 16.99 -11.18
N ASP A 286 -6.75 16.74 -10.07
CA ASP A 286 -7.30 15.43 -9.72
C ASP A 286 -8.49 15.05 -10.59
N LEU A 287 -9.36 16.00 -10.93
CA LEU A 287 -10.45 15.76 -11.87
C LEU A 287 -9.91 15.32 -13.24
N ALA A 288 -8.86 15.99 -13.73
CA ALA A 288 -8.17 15.60 -14.95
C ALA A 288 -7.61 14.16 -14.86
N LYS A 289 -6.99 13.78 -13.73
CA LYS A 289 -6.53 12.40 -13.52
C LYS A 289 -7.65 11.39 -13.52
N ILE A 290 -8.80 11.73 -12.94
CA ILE A 290 -9.98 10.86 -12.93
C ILE A 290 -10.50 10.64 -14.36
N VAL A 291 -10.52 11.69 -15.19
CA VAL A 291 -10.88 11.56 -16.62
C VAL A 291 -9.88 10.64 -17.33
N ILE A 292 -8.59 10.83 -17.13
CA ILE A 292 -7.54 9.98 -17.72
C ILE A 292 -7.69 8.53 -17.26
N ALA A 293 -7.84 8.29 -15.96
CA ALA A 293 -8.03 6.96 -15.41
C ALA A 293 -9.29 6.29 -15.98
N THR A 294 -10.37 7.04 -16.13
CA THR A 294 -11.63 6.59 -16.74
C THR A 294 -11.39 6.11 -18.18
N GLY A 295 -10.69 6.91 -18.97
CA GLY A 295 -10.34 6.56 -20.35
C GLY A 295 -9.46 5.32 -20.43
N LEU A 296 -8.42 5.24 -19.59
CA LEU A 296 -7.52 4.08 -19.51
C LEU A 296 -8.25 2.80 -19.14
N PHE A 297 -9.10 2.85 -18.12
CA PHE A 297 -9.87 1.68 -17.69
C PHE A 297 -10.90 1.26 -18.74
N ALA A 298 -11.59 2.21 -19.36
CA ALA A 298 -12.54 1.93 -20.43
C ALA A 298 -11.86 1.31 -21.66
N GLY A 299 -10.69 1.85 -22.06
CA GLY A 299 -9.88 1.31 -23.14
C GLY A 299 -9.42 -0.12 -22.86
N TRP A 300 -8.90 -0.37 -21.64
CA TRP A 300 -8.50 -1.72 -21.22
C TRP A 300 -9.68 -2.71 -21.28
N ARG A 301 -10.86 -2.33 -20.80
CA ARG A 301 -12.05 -3.20 -20.84
C ARG A 301 -12.47 -3.55 -22.26
N ARG A 302 -12.41 -2.60 -23.19
CA ARG A 302 -12.75 -2.87 -24.61
C ARG A 302 -11.84 -3.97 -25.18
N VAL A 303 -10.53 -3.82 -24.99
CA VAL A 303 -9.53 -4.80 -25.47
C VAL A 303 -9.70 -6.16 -24.78
N ALA A 304 -9.94 -6.17 -23.47
CA ALA A 304 -10.14 -7.41 -22.71
C ALA A 304 -11.38 -8.19 -23.17
N LEU A 305 -12.47 -7.49 -23.46
CA LEU A 305 -13.71 -8.09 -23.97
C LEU A 305 -13.58 -8.60 -25.41
N THR A 306 -12.83 -7.91 -26.28
CA THR A 306 -12.57 -8.36 -27.65
C THR A 306 -11.59 -9.53 -27.74
N GLY A 307 -10.66 -9.64 -26.78
CA GLY A 307 -9.62 -10.67 -26.78
C GLY A 307 -10.04 -12.03 -26.22
N GLY A 308 -11.34 -12.26 -25.96
CA GLY A 308 -11.84 -13.53 -25.41
C GLY A 308 -11.40 -13.83 -23.96
N ALA A 309 -10.70 -12.89 -23.31
CA ALA A 309 -10.32 -13.01 -21.91
C ALA A 309 -11.57 -12.82 -21.04
N ALA A 310 -12.32 -13.90 -20.86
CA ALA A 310 -13.48 -13.94 -19.98
C ALA A 310 -13.05 -13.46 -18.58
N TRP A 311 -13.48 -12.25 -18.24
CA TRP A 311 -13.29 -11.63 -16.93
C TRP A 311 -14.10 -12.44 -15.91
N THR A 312 -13.53 -13.56 -15.44
CA THR A 312 -14.13 -14.35 -14.37
C THR A 312 -13.58 -13.81 -13.06
N ASN A 313 -14.26 -12.80 -12.51
CA ASN A 313 -13.93 -12.28 -11.20
C ASN A 313 -14.48 -13.23 -10.11
N ARG A 314 -13.98 -14.47 -10.09
CA ARG A 314 -14.26 -15.46 -9.04
C ARG A 314 -13.21 -15.25 -7.95
N THR A 315 -13.49 -14.36 -7.00
CA THR A 315 -12.80 -14.41 -5.72
C THR A 315 -13.15 -15.75 -5.05
N PRO A 316 -12.17 -16.52 -4.54
CA PRO A 316 -12.49 -17.61 -3.61
C PRO A 316 -13.27 -17.00 -2.45
N ARG A 317 -14.39 -17.64 -2.10
CA ARG A 317 -15.26 -17.24 -0.99
C ARG A 317 -14.48 -17.28 0.32
#